data_AF-A0A126QMR7-F1
#
_entry.id   AF-A0A126QMR7-F1
#
_cell.length_a   1.000
_cell.length_b   1.000
_cell.length_c   1.000
_cell.angle_alpha   90.00
_cell.angle_beta   90.00
_cell.angle_gamma   90.00
#
_symmetry.space_group_name_H-M   'P 1'
#
loop_
_entity.id
_entity.type
_entity.pdbx_description
1 polymer ?
#
loop_
_entity_poly.entity_id
_entity_poly.type
_entity_poly.pdbx_seq_one_letter_code
_entity_poly.pdbx_strand_id
1 'polypeptide(L)'
;MLKQPLKIKGVDVSKIRNRNESRAADLIPQILDEYYEDYIFEDLDIQDIYALTLNMIPAGYAQPGSIVLSNRLSDYEIRSQIRNAVERVLDNPTRAGD
;
A
#
# COMPACT_ATOMS: atom_id res chain seq x y z
N MET A 1 -6.41 6.51 21.63
CA MET A 1 -6.14 5.15 22.14
C MET A 1 -4.64 4.88 22.04
N LEU A 2 -3.96 4.53 23.14
CA LEU A 2 -2.59 4.03 23.08
C LEU A 2 -2.62 2.60 22.51
N LYS A 3 -2.03 2.41 21.33
CA LYS A 3 -1.94 1.09 20.67
C LYS A 3 -1.08 0.18 21.55
N GLN A 4 -1.64 -0.94 22.03
CA GLN A 4 -0.87 -1.88 22.84
C GLN A 4 0.34 -2.41 22.03
N PRO A 5 1.53 -2.56 22.63
CA PRO A 5 2.71 -3.04 21.92
C PRO A 5 2.52 -4.49 21.49
N LEU A 6 2.67 -4.76 20.20
CA LEU A 6 2.66 -6.10 19.64
C LEU A 6 3.94 -6.83 20.07
N LYS A 7 3.82 -7.90 20.85
CA LYS A 7 4.96 -8.66 21.38
C LYS A 7 4.97 -10.09 20.85
N ILE A 8 6.15 -10.57 20.45
CA ILE A 8 6.41 -11.97 20.10
C ILE A 8 7.48 -12.50 21.05
N LYS A 9 7.14 -13.49 21.88
CA LYS A 9 8.07 -14.06 22.89
C LYS A 9 8.78 -12.99 23.75
N GLY A 10 8.05 -11.95 24.15
CA GLY A 10 8.58 -10.85 24.96
C GLY A 10 9.29 -9.73 24.18
N VAL A 11 9.55 -9.90 22.88
CA VAL A 11 10.16 -8.89 22.01
C VAL A 11 9.08 -7.99 21.41
N ASP A 12 9.23 -6.67 21.56
CA ASP A 12 8.35 -5.69 20.94
C ASP A 12 8.64 -5.56 19.44
N VAL A 13 7.66 -5.94 18.60
CA VAL A 13 7.70 -5.84 17.14
C VAL A 13 6.83 -4.71 16.61
N SER A 14 6.23 -3.91 17.49
CA SER A 14 5.32 -2.81 17.11
C SER A 14 5.98 -1.73 16.26
N LYS A 15 7.32 -1.69 16.22
CA LYS A 15 8.09 -0.73 15.42
C LYS A 15 8.47 -1.22 14.02
N ILE A 16 8.21 -2.49 13.71
CA ILE A 16 8.45 -3.03 12.37
C ILE A 16 7.33 -2.54 11.45
N ARG A 17 7.69 -1.88 10.34
CA ARG A 17 6.74 -1.29 9.38
C ARG A 17 7.17 -1.56 7.95
N ASN A 18 6.19 -1.74 7.06
CA ASN A 18 6.45 -1.88 5.65
C ASN A 18 6.63 -0.49 5.05
N ARG A 19 7.82 -0.18 4.54
CA ARG A 19 8.12 1.15 4.00
C ARG A 19 7.42 1.43 2.68
N ASN A 20 6.92 0.40 2.01
CA ASN A 20 6.15 0.59 0.79
C ASN A 20 4.75 1.15 1.08
N GLU A 21 4.27 1.04 2.33
CA GLU A 21 2.98 1.62 2.74
C GLU A 21 2.94 3.13 2.51
N SER A 22 3.97 3.86 2.96
CA SER A 22 4.04 5.30 2.75
C SER A 22 4.21 5.65 1.27
N ARG A 23 5.10 4.93 0.57
CA ARG A 23 5.36 5.18 -0.86
C ARG A 23 4.12 4.95 -1.72
N ALA A 24 3.34 3.91 -1.45
CA ALA A 24 2.09 3.66 -2.14
C ALA A 24 1.08 4.78 -1.86
N ALA A 25 0.92 5.19 -0.59
CA ALA A 25 0.03 6.29 -0.21
C ALA A 25 0.40 7.61 -0.90
N ASP A 26 1.69 7.88 -1.10
CA ASP A 26 2.17 9.08 -1.79
C ASP A 26 1.96 9.03 -3.32
N LEU A 27 2.07 7.84 -3.92
CA LEU A 27 2.03 7.63 -5.38
C LEU A 27 0.62 7.39 -5.94
N ILE A 28 -0.29 6.79 -5.16
CA ILE A 28 -1.67 6.51 -5.59
C ILE A 28 -2.38 7.77 -6.10
N PRO A 29 -2.48 8.90 -5.35
CA PRO A 29 -3.19 10.07 -5.84
C PRO A 29 -2.61 10.60 -7.15
N GLN A 30 -1.28 10.58 -7.29
CA GLN A 30 -0.62 11.00 -8.54
C GLN A 30 -1.02 10.14 -9.74
N ILE A 31 -1.20 8.82 -9.54
CA ILE A 31 -1.63 7.92 -10.62
C ILE A 31 -3.10 8.12 -10.94
N LEU A 32 -3.95 8.33 -9.93
CA LEU A 32 -5.38 8.59 -10.15
C LEU A 32 -5.58 9.90 -10.92
N ASP A 33 -4.88 10.96 -10.52
CA ASP A 33 -4.94 12.27 -11.18
C ASP A 33 -4.36 12.23 -12.61
N GLU A 34 -3.33 11.41 -12.87
CA GLU A 34 -2.66 11.38 -14.18
C GLU A 34 -3.37 10.50 -15.21
N TYR A 35 -4.02 9.41 -14.79
CA TYR A 35 -4.56 8.40 -15.70
C TYR A 35 -6.07 8.17 -15.56
N TYR A 36 -6.70 8.62 -14.48
CA TYR A 36 -8.09 8.31 -14.14
C TYR A 36 -8.86 9.56 -13.69
N GLU A 37 -8.54 10.73 -14.25
CA GLU A 37 -9.15 12.02 -13.90
C GLU A 37 -10.68 12.05 -14.08
N ASP A 38 -11.21 11.23 -14.98
CA ASP A 38 -12.64 11.12 -15.27
C ASP A 38 -13.41 10.19 -14.31
N TYR A 39 -12.71 9.48 -13.40
CA TYR A 39 -13.31 8.54 -12.46
C TYR A 39 -13.55 9.17 -11.09
N ILE A 40 -14.73 8.93 -10.52
CA ILE A 40 -15.04 9.26 -9.13
C ILE A 40 -14.82 8.00 -8.30
N PHE A 41 -13.73 7.96 -7.54
CA PHE A 41 -13.41 6.87 -6.63
C PHE A 41 -14.09 7.07 -5.27
N GLU A 42 -14.74 6.03 -4.77
CA GLU A 42 -15.25 6.01 -3.40
C GLU A 42 -14.15 5.64 -2.40
N ASP A 43 -14.38 5.89 -1.11
CA ASP A 43 -13.42 5.58 -0.04
C ASP A 43 -13.00 4.10 -0.04
N LEU A 44 -13.92 3.18 -0.40
CA LEU A 44 -13.63 1.75 -0.51
C LEU A 44 -12.73 1.43 -1.70
N ASP A 45 -12.91 2.08 -2.85
CA ASP A 45 -12.05 1.87 -4.00
C ASP A 45 -10.61 2.26 -3.68
N ILE A 46 -10.43 3.41 -3.01
CA ILE A 46 -9.09 3.87 -2.60
C ILE A 46 -8.44 2.88 -1.62
N GLN A 47 -9.21 2.35 -0.66
CA GLN A 47 -8.73 1.35 0.29
C GLN A 47 -8.36 0.04 -0.40
N ASP A 48 -9.17 -0.43 -1.35
CA ASP A 48 -8.93 -1.65 -2.11
C ASP A 48 -7.73 -1.50 -3.04
N ILE A 49 -7.60 -0.37 -3.75
CA ILE A 49 -6.44 -0.04 -4.58
C ILE A 49 -5.17 -0.07 -3.74
N TYR A 50 -5.20 0.56 -2.56
CA TYR A 50 -4.07 0.56 -1.64
C TYR A 50 -3.70 -0.85 -1.16
N ALA A 51 -4.68 -1.61 -0.66
CA ALA A 51 -4.45 -2.96 -0.16
C ALA A 51 -3.95 -3.90 -1.26
N LEU A 52 -4.55 -3.83 -2.45
CA LEU A 52 -4.19 -4.67 -3.59
C LEU A 52 -2.80 -4.32 -4.12
N THR A 53 -2.45 -3.03 -4.19
CA THR A 53 -1.09 -2.59 -4.54
C THR A 53 -0.06 -3.20 -3.59
N LEU A 54 -0.29 -3.15 -2.28
CA LEU A 54 0.63 -3.71 -1.29
C LEU A 54 0.75 -5.24 -1.37
N ASN A 55 -0.33 -5.93 -1.75
CA ASN A 55 -0.32 -7.37 -1.99
C ASN A 55 0.45 -7.77 -3.27
N MET A 56 0.56 -6.86 -4.25
CA MET A 56 1.24 -7.12 -5.52
C MET A 56 2.75 -6.89 -5.48
N ILE A 57 3.26 -6.15 -4.49
CA ILE A 57 4.69 -5.80 -4.39
C ILE A 57 5.39 -6.58 -3.27
N PRO A 58 6.68 -6.92 -3.43
CA PRO A 58 7.49 -7.45 -2.35
C PRO A 58 7.42 -6.58 -1.09
N ALA A 59 7.17 -7.20 0.07
CA ALA A 59 7.09 -6.50 1.33
C ALA A 59 8.46 -5.90 1.73
N GLY A 60 8.48 -4.60 2.07
CA GLY A 60 9.69 -3.83 2.37
C GLY A 60 9.85 -3.50 3.84
N TYR A 61 9.67 -4.48 4.73
CA TYR A 61 9.72 -4.26 6.19
C TYR A 61 11.09 -3.74 6.65
N ALA A 62 11.06 -2.72 7.50
CA ALA A 62 12.24 -2.17 8.16
C ALA A 62 12.07 -2.12 9.67
N GLN A 63 13.19 -2.28 10.37
CA GLN A 63 13.29 -2.11 11.80
C GLN A 63 14.08 -0.84 12.12
N PRO A 64 13.73 -0.09 13.18
CA PRO A 64 14.55 1.03 13.61
C PRO A 64 16.00 0.58 13.89
N GLY A 65 16.97 1.22 13.24
CA GLY A 65 18.40 0.92 13.42
C GLY A 65 18.96 -0.21 12.54
N SER A 66 18.15 -0.87 11.70
CA SER A 66 18.67 -1.87 10.74
C SER A 66 19.25 -1.20 9.49
N ILE A 67 20.45 -1.62 9.06
CA ILE A 67 21.02 -1.23 7.77
C ILE A 67 20.21 -1.91 6.67
N VAL A 68 19.62 -1.11 5.79
CA VAL A 68 18.79 -1.57 4.69
C VAL A 68 19.69 -2.06 3.57
N LEU A 69 19.71 -3.36 3.32
CA LEU A 69 20.34 -3.94 2.13
C LEU A 69 19.46 -3.67 0.89
N SER A 70 20.13 -3.20 -0.16
CA SER A 70 19.65 -2.53 -1.37
C SER A 70 18.71 -3.32 -2.31
N ASN A 71 17.56 -3.78 -1.83
CA ASN A 71 16.46 -4.25 -2.70
C ASN A 71 15.25 -3.30 -2.61
N ARG A 72 15.44 -2.06 -3.03
CA ARG A 72 14.35 -1.08 -3.15
C ARG A 72 13.68 -1.27 -4.50
N LEU A 73 12.39 -1.63 -4.49
CA LEU A 73 11.53 -1.42 -5.65
C LEU A 73 11.66 0.03 -6.10
N SER A 74 11.80 0.25 -7.40
CA SER A 74 11.74 1.58 -7.98
C SER A 74 10.33 2.17 -7.88
N ASP A 75 10.21 3.48 -7.89
CA ASP A 75 8.88 4.12 -7.95
C ASP A 75 8.14 3.73 -9.23
N TYR A 76 8.87 3.51 -10.34
CA TYR A 76 8.32 3.03 -11.60
C TYR A 76 7.59 1.69 -11.44
N GLU A 77 8.19 0.73 -10.74
CA GLU A 77 7.57 -0.58 -10.49
C GLU A 77 6.32 -0.45 -9.61
N ILE A 78 6.37 0.38 -8.56
CA ILE A 78 5.23 0.62 -7.67
C ILE A 78 4.08 1.26 -8.46
N ARG A 79 4.37 2.30 -9.26
CA ARG A 79 3.39 2.96 -10.13
C ARG A 79 2.74 1.98 -11.11
N SER A 80 3.52 1.06 -11.68
CA SER A 80 3.00 0.01 -12.55
C SER A 80 2.01 -0.91 -11.81
N GLN A 81 2.33 -1.31 -10.59
CA GLN A 81 1.42 -2.14 -9.79
C GLN A 81 0.19 -1.37 -9.29
N ILE A 82 0.29 -0.07 -9.02
CA ILE A 82 -0.87 0.78 -8.68
C ILE A 82 -1.87 0.75 -9.84
N ARG A 83 -1.42 0.98 -11.09
CA ARG A 83 -2.33 0.90 -12.25
C ARG A 83 -2.99 -0.47 -12.36
N ASN A 84 -2.22 -1.56 -12.21
CA ASN A 84 -2.79 -2.92 -12.22
C ASN A 84 -3.83 -3.12 -11.11
N ALA A 85 -3.65 -2.50 -9.95
CA ALA A 85 -4.62 -2.54 -8.85
C ALA A 85 -5.88 -1.74 -9.18
N VAL A 86 -5.74 -0.53 -9.75
CA VAL A 86 -6.87 0.30 -10.20
C VAL A 86 -7.73 -0.46 -11.19
N GLU A 87 -7.15 -1.00 -12.26
CA GLU A 87 -7.89 -1.77 -13.27
C GLU A 87 -8.68 -2.93 -12.63
N ARG A 88 -8.07 -3.66 -11.69
CA ARG A 88 -8.76 -4.78 -11.03
C ARG A 88 -9.93 -4.35 -10.13
N VAL A 89 -9.80 -3.22 -9.44
CA VAL A 89 -10.86 -2.67 -8.60
C VAL A 89 -12.01 -2.16 -9.46
N LEU A 90 -11.71 -1.48 -10.57
CA LEU A 90 -12.72 -1.03 -11.53
C LEU A 90 -13.43 -2.20 -12.22
N ASP A 91 -12.71 -3.29 -12.53
CA ASP A 91 -13.27 -4.52 -13.10
C ASP A 91 -14.14 -5.30 -12.11
N ASN A 92 -13.87 -5.20 -10.81
CA ASN A 92 -14.54 -5.95 -9.74
C ASN A 92 -14.89 -5.02 -8.57
N PRO A 93 -15.82 -4.06 -8.77
CA PRO A 93 -16.11 -3.07 -7.76
C PRO A 93 -16.69 -3.74 -6.51
N THR A 94 -16.02 -3.57 -5.37
CA THR A 94 -16.52 -4.01 -4.06
C THR A 94 -17.66 -3.09 -3.64
N ARG A 95 -18.88 -3.38 -4.10
CA ARG A 95 -20.06 -2.66 -3.62
C ARG A 95 -20.30 -3.03 -2.17
N ALA A 96 -20.41 -2.02 -1.30
CA ALA A 96 -20.92 -2.21 0.05
C ALA A 96 -22.41 -2.64 -0.03
N GLY A 97 -22.64 -3.93 -0.26
CA GLY A 97 -23.97 -4.49 -0.41
C GLY A 97 -23.95 -5.94 -0.87
N ASP A 98 -23.64 -6.84 0.06
CA ASP A 98 -24.40 -8.08 0.31
C ASP A 98 -24.20 -8.52 1.77
#